data_AF-A0A3D1SU01-F1
#
_entry.id   AF-A0A3D1SU01-F1
#
_cell.length_a   1.000
_cell.length_b   1.000
_cell.length_c   1.000
_cell.angle_alpha   90.00
_cell.angle_beta   90.00
_cell.angle_gamma   90.00
#
_symmetry.space_group_name_H-M   'P 1'
#
loop_
_entity.id
_entity.type
_entity.pdbx_description
1 polymer ?
#
loop_
_entity_poly.entity_id
_entity_poly.type
_entity_poly.pdbx_seq_one_letter_code
_entity_poly.pdbx_strand_id
1 'polypeptide(L)'
;MLNFIESNGVLLSNHHTPLIAHTATDILTSLTGVYGDRHGVPISNSFRYFNPDGSSNTGVSFAYWNGAIFDPTTLTPTDTTFNMLAANGKNAPAPWVPYTRAGCNFGAVATANTILENTSVDVSRVFGPASVQQQEVTANPPPSTLPQADFVGIGVHCALNNSLCSAANTGQPDVLPDEPGGYSGYMGLFGHKYVASQISPNGPLTDLNGNIIKDAKGNVGFPGFDGMSASVSLSYVAAMQEHNVPVTYAYISDAHDAHPSGPAYGPGSAGYVTALKAYDQAFGTFFTRLANDGINQRNSLFVFTSDEGDHFVGGAPSPAGCDGVTTPCTYSQIGELNGNLAGLLATEQNITTPFNVHSDSAPNVYITGNPARNDQTVTRPFERAVGKLTAVNPMTKNTDTLTKYLADPVEMKLLHMITADPARTPTFTMFADPNYFLFAGATNCTSPCVTQQPGFAWNHGDVSPDINTTWLGMVGPGVDQTGVDSATWSDHTDIRSTMLMLLGLKDDYSHDGRALVEDLTGWAQPPAVKKSGSFVSLAQMYKQIDACVGQLGLATLAVSTKALESGSSSDDSTYTNLENQLTSISTQRDALAAQMIALLENAEFNGQPFSNQQARQLISQGQALLNSVNTMT
;
A
#
# COMPACT_ATOMS: atom_id res chain seq x y z
N MET A 1 -20.16 -10.86 -1.97
CA MET A 1 -19.72 -9.85 -0.96
C MET A 1 -20.52 -8.56 -1.00
N LEU A 2 -20.67 -7.91 -2.17
CA LEU A 2 -21.37 -6.62 -2.34
C LEU A 2 -22.73 -6.54 -1.63
N ASN A 3 -23.63 -7.53 -1.86
CA ASN A 3 -24.94 -7.57 -1.22
C ASN A 3 -24.88 -7.55 0.32
N PHE A 4 -23.84 -8.15 0.92
CA PHE A 4 -23.64 -8.12 2.36
C PHE A 4 -23.32 -6.70 2.84
N ILE A 5 -22.47 -5.97 2.10
CA ILE A 5 -22.12 -4.59 2.43
C ILE A 5 -23.34 -3.69 2.26
N GLU A 6 -23.96 -3.67 1.08
CA GLU A 6 -25.08 -2.77 0.78
C GLU A 6 -26.28 -2.98 1.71
N SER A 7 -26.53 -4.22 2.15
CA SER A 7 -27.67 -4.52 3.02
C SER A 7 -27.41 -4.26 4.50
N ASN A 8 -26.15 -4.09 4.93
CA ASN A 8 -25.79 -4.08 6.35
C ASN A 8 -24.86 -2.94 6.77
N GLY A 9 -24.39 -2.11 5.83
CA GLY A 9 -23.47 -1.01 6.10
C GLY A 9 -23.35 -0.08 4.88
N VAL A 10 -22.12 0.35 4.61
CA VAL A 10 -21.81 1.31 3.55
C VAL A 10 -20.66 0.83 2.67
N LEU A 11 -20.76 1.09 1.36
CA LEU A 11 -19.69 0.97 0.39
C LEU A 11 -19.34 2.37 -0.12
N LEU A 12 -18.18 2.89 0.26
CA LEU A 12 -17.64 4.12 -0.31
C LEU A 12 -16.99 3.80 -1.64
N SER A 13 -17.52 4.36 -2.72
CA SER A 13 -17.03 4.17 -4.10
C SER A 13 -16.10 5.29 -4.58
N ASN A 14 -15.83 6.27 -3.71
CA ASN A 14 -14.95 7.41 -3.94
C ASN A 14 -13.80 7.37 -2.90
N HIS A 15 -13.20 6.19 -2.76
CA HIS A 15 -12.08 5.91 -1.87
C HIS A 15 -10.78 5.89 -2.67
N HIS A 16 -9.67 6.30 -2.08
CA HIS A 16 -8.41 6.46 -2.81
C HIS A 16 -7.21 5.84 -2.10
N THR A 17 -6.20 5.48 -2.88
CA THR A 17 -4.89 5.03 -2.40
C THR A 17 -3.96 6.23 -2.14
N PRO A 18 -2.85 6.05 -1.40
CA PRO A 18 -1.71 6.96 -1.48
C PRO A 18 -0.99 6.85 -2.86
N LEU A 19 0.05 7.65 -3.07
CA LEU A 19 0.94 7.55 -4.24
C LEU A 19 2.34 7.09 -3.81
N ILE A 20 3.03 6.22 -4.54
CA ILE A 20 2.65 5.42 -5.71
C ILE A 20 1.82 4.21 -5.23
N ALA A 21 0.66 3.94 -5.83
CA ALA A 21 -0.23 2.85 -5.39
C ALA A 21 0.47 1.49 -5.57
N HIS A 22 0.68 0.76 -4.48
CA HIS A 22 1.27 -0.58 -4.46
C HIS A 22 0.88 -1.32 -3.19
N THR A 23 0.68 -2.63 -3.31
CA THR A 23 0.39 -3.56 -2.21
C THR A 23 1.04 -3.21 -0.86
N ALA A 24 2.37 -3.04 -0.79
CA ALA A 24 3.06 -2.75 0.46
C ALA A 24 2.67 -1.38 1.03
N THR A 25 2.83 -0.31 0.28
CA THR A 25 2.56 1.07 0.73
C THR A 25 1.08 1.21 1.12
N ASP A 26 0.18 0.63 0.33
CA ASP A 26 -1.25 0.88 0.45
C ASP A 26 -1.88 0.09 1.58
N ILE A 27 -1.45 -1.17 1.77
CA ILE A 27 -1.77 -1.95 2.96
C ILE A 27 -1.22 -1.21 4.18
N LEU A 28 0.08 -0.87 4.22
CA LEU A 28 0.70 -0.21 5.37
C LEU A 28 0.02 1.11 5.73
N THR A 29 -0.38 1.89 4.73
CA THR A 29 -1.14 3.14 4.92
C THR A 29 -2.50 2.86 5.56
N SER A 30 -3.22 1.83 5.10
CA SER A 30 -4.49 1.39 5.69
C SER A 30 -4.31 0.87 7.12
N LEU A 31 -3.20 0.15 7.38
CA LEU A 31 -2.88 -0.43 8.67
C LEU A 31 -2.48 0.61 9.71
N THR A 32 -1.74 1.65 9.30
CA THR A 32 -1.11 2.63 10.21
C THR A 32 -1.83 3.98 10.22
N GLY A 33 -2.71 4.24 9.26
CA GLY A 33 -3.40 5.53 9.16
C GLY A 33 -2.46 6.71 8.89
N VAL A 34 -1.23 6.46 8.43
CA VAL A 34 -0.24 7.48 8.04
C VAL A 34 0.35 7.11 6.68
N TYR A 35 0.90 8.08 5.96
CA TYR A 35 1.54 7.85 4.67
C TYR A 35 2.99 7.32 4.80
N GLY A 36 3.56 6.99 3.64
CA GLY A 36 4.84 6.31 3.52
C GLY A 36 6.06 7.05 4.09
N ASP A 37 6.05 8.38 4.12
CA ASP A 37 7.05 9.21 4.81
C ASP A 37 7.06 8.97 6.33
N ARG A 38 5.93 8.57 6.91
CA ARG A 38 5.75 8.38 8.36
C ARG A 38 5.81 6.92 8.81
N HIS A 39 5.75 5.95 7.90
CA HIS A 39 5.99 4.53 8.21
C HIS A 39 7.23 3.92 7.52
N GLY A 40 7.91 4.65 6.64
CA GLY A 40 9.24 4.30 6.10
C GLY A 40 9.24 3.48 4.81
N VAL A 41 8.06 3.17 4.27
CA VAL A 41 7.84 2.54 2.96
C VAL A 41 7.14 3.58 2.08
N PRO A 42 7.90 4.44 1.39
CA PRO A 42 7.38 5.71 0.87
C PRO A 42 6.67 5.61 -0.48
N ILE A 43 6.91 4.53 -1.24
CA ILE A 43 6.69 4.55 -2.69
C ILE A 43 6.08 3.25 -3.20
N SER A 44 6.67 2.08 -2.99
CA SER A 44 6.18 0.84 -3.64
C SER A 44 6.53 -0.43 -2.83
N ASN A 45 6.19 -1.59 -3.38
CA ASN A 45 6.61 -2.94 -3.01
C ASN A 45 8.14 -3.10 -2.90
N SER A 46 8.88 -2.26 -3.60
CA SER A 46 10.32 -2.10 -3.42
C SER A 46 10.74 -0.66 -3.73
N PHE A 47 11.96 -0.31 -3.38
CA PHE A 47 12.56 0.98 -3.67
C PHE A 47 14.07 0.79 -3.86
N ARG A 48 14.83 1.87 -4.06
CA ARG A 48 16.29 1.82 -3.98
C ARG A 48 16.80 2.74 -2.88
N TYR A 49 18.01 2.47 -2.41
CA TYR A 49 18.72 3.37 -1.51
C TYR A 49 20.13 3.63 -2.04
N PHE A 50 20.62 4.85 -1.85
CA PHE A 50 21.96 5.26 -2.26
C PHE A 50 23.02 4.72 -1.29
N ASN A 51 24.07 4.14 -1.86
CA ASN A 51 25.29 3.78 -1.14
C ASN A 51 26.20 5.02 -0.99
N PRO A 52 27.13 5.02 -0.02
CA PRO A 52 28.10 6.12 0.14
C PRO A 52 28.99 6.40 -1.07
N ASP A 53 29.16 5.43 -1.98
CA ASP A 53 29.94 5.58 -3.22
C ASP A 53 29.13 6.20 -4.38
N GLY A 54 27.85 6.51 -4.15
CA GLY A 54 26.92 7.07 -5.14
C GLY A 54 26.22 6.04 -6.02
N SER A 55 26.54 4.75 -5.90
CA SER A 55 25.71 3.69 -6.48
C SER A 55 24.40 3.54 -5.69
N SER A 56 23.46 2.74 -6.18
CA SER A 56 22.23 2.42 -5.43
C SER A 56 21.97 0.92 -5.41
N ASN A 57 21.39 0.45 -4.32
CA ASN A 57 20.99 -0.94 -4.10
C ASN A 57 19.47 -1.07 -3.99
N THR A 58 18.95 -2.29 -4.09
CA THR A 58 17.50 -2.56 -3.99
C THR A 58 17.09 -2.71 -2.52
N GLY A 59 16.04 -2.01 -2.09
CA GLY A 59 15.33 -2.28 -0.85
C GLY A 59 13.97 -2.90 -1.15
N VAL A 60 13.58 -3.94 -0.42
CA VAL A 60 12.26 -4.58 -0.54
C VAL A 60 11.45 -4.22 0.69
N SER A 61 10.21 -3.79 0.46
CA SER A 61 9.32 -3.31 1.52
C SER A 61 8.80 -4.42 2.42
N PHE A 62 8.89 -5.68 1.99
CA PHE A 62 8.42 -6.87 2.69
C PHE A 62 9.48 -7.49 3.62
N ALA A 63 9.51 -7.01 4.86
CA ALA A 63 10.31 -7.55 5.97
C ALA A 63 9.52 -7.43 7.29
N TYR A 64 9.82 -8.24 8.29
CA TYR A 64 9.09 -8.16 9.56
C TYR A 64 9.18 -6.76 10.19
N TRP A 65 8.13 -6.33 10.90
CA TRP A 65 7.93 -4.96 11.37
C TRP A 65 9.14 -4.28 12.04
N ASN A 66 9.86 -5.03 12.88
CA ASN A 66 11.03 -4.54 13.62
C ASN A 66 12.37 -4.86 12.94
N GLY A 67 12.33 -5.35 11.70
CA GLY A 67 13.49 -5.70 10.88
C GLY A 67 14.18 -4.47 10.32
N ALA A 68 15.47 -4.61 10.03
CA ALA A 68 16.17 -3.67 9.17
C ALA A 68 15.67 -3.81 7.73
N ILE A 69 16.05 -2.87 6.86
CA ILE A 69 15.79 -2.98 5.43
C ILE A 69 16.22 -4.36 4.88
N PHE A 70 15.38 -4.96 4.05
CA PHE A 70 15.70 -6.21 3.36
C PHE A 70 16.21 -5.90 1.95
N ASP A 71 17.45 -6.30 1.67
CA ASP A 71 18.05 -6.24 0.34
C ASP A 71 18.33 -7.67 -0.14
N PRO A 72 17.64 -8.17 -1.17
CA PRO A 72 17.86 -9.53 -1.67
C PRO A 72 19.20 -9.68 -2.42
N THR A 73 19.88 -8.58 -2.74
CA THR A 73 21.12 -8.56 -3.54
C THR A 73 22.39 -8.52 -2.68
N THR A 74 22.27 -8.22 -1.39
CA THR A 74 23.41 -8.19 -0.46
C THR A 74 23.03 -8.60 0.96
N LEU A 75 23.92 -9.33 1.63
CA LEU A 75 23.77 -9.71 3.04
C LEU A 75 24.19 -8.60 4.01
N THR A 76 24.81 -7.54 3.50
CA THR A 76 25.26 -6.39 4.31
C THR A 76 24.82 -5.08 3.64
N PRO A 77 23.52 -4.73 3.73
CA PRO A 77 23.01 -3.45 3.25
C PRO A 77 23.76 -2.27 3.89
N THR A 78 23.92 -1.17 3.15
CA THR A 78 24.55 0.05 3.70
C THR A 78 23.56 0.90 4.49
N ASP A 79 22.27 0.88 4.10
CA ASP A 79 21.18 1.30 4.98
C ASP A 79 20.99 0.23 6.07
N THR A 80 21.14 0.63 7.32
CA THR A 80 21.01 -0.24 8.51
C THR A 80 19.83 0.17 9.39
N THR A 81 19.00 1.09 8.90
CA THR A 81 17.80 1.57 9.59
C THR A 81 16.67 0.54 9.50
N PHE A 82 15.61 0.73 10.27
CA PHE A 82 14.43 -0.13 10.22
C PHE A 82 13.77 -0.07 8.85
N ASN A 83 13.18 -1.18 8.39
CA ASN A 83 12.31 -1.16 7.22
C ASN A 83 11.11 -0.25 7.51
N MET A 84 10.43 -0.51 8.64
CA MET A 84 9.39 0.37 9.19
C MET A 84 10.02 1.51 9.98
N LEU A 85 10.31 2.61 9.29
CA LEU A 85 11.03 3.78 9.80
C LEU A 85 10.09 4.98 9.96
N ALA A 86 9.80 5.35 11.20
CA ALA A 86 9.00 6.53 11.48
C ALA A 86 9.77 7.84 11.22
N ALA A 87 9.04 8.93 11.04
CA ALA A 87 9.57 10.28 10.79
C ALA A 87 10.59 10.79 11.85
N ASN A 88 10.60 10.19 13.04
CA ASN A 88 11.55 10.50 14.12
C ASN A 88 12.83 9.64 14.10
N GLY A 89 13.02 8.81 13.06
CA GLY A 89 14.18 7.93 12.88
C GLY A 89 14.16 6.66 13.73
N LYS A 90 13.00 6.28 14.30
CA LYS A 90 12.81 5.08 15.13
C LYS A 90 11.97 4.02 14.43
N ASN A 91 11.91 2.81 15.00
CA ASN A 91 10.96 1.81 14.52
C ASN A 91 9.52 2.36 14.64
N ALA A 92 8.73 2.21 13.57
CA ALA A 92 7.37 2.71 13.55
C ALA A 92 6.49 1.97 14.59
N PRO A 93 5.56 2.66 15.27
CA PRO A 93 4.60 2.01 16.16
C PRO A 93 3.77 0.96 15.43
N ALA A 94 3.55 -0.18 16.05
CA ALA A 94 2.94 -1.31 15.35
C ALA A 94 1.41 -1.29 15.37
N PRO A 95 0.74 -1.67 14.27
CA PRO A 95 -0.70 -1.47 14.12
C PRO A 95 -1.55 -2.36 15.02
N TRP A 96 -0.97 -3.45 15.56
CA TRP A 96 -1.66 -4.38 16.45
C TRP A 96 -1.67 -3.95 17.92
N VAL A 97 -0.85 -2.96 18.30
CA VAL A 97 -0.60 -2.58 19.69
C VAL A 97 -1.85 -2.08 20.42
N PRO A 98 -2.72 -1.23 19.82
CA PRO A 98 -3.97 -0.83 20.48
C PRO A 98 -4.86 -2.02 20.85
N TYR A 99 -4.91 -3.05 20.01
CA TYR A 99 -5.72 -4.24 20.24
C TYR A 99 -5.15 -5.13 21.35
N THR A 100 -3.85 -5.43 21.30
CA THR A 100 -3.21 -6.31 22.29
C THR A 100 -3.15 -5.68 23.67
N ARG A 101 -2.97 -4.35 23.75
CA ARG A 101 -3.06 -3.61 25.02
C ARG A 101 -4.48 -3.59 25.59
N ALA A 102 -5.49 -3.59 24.72
CA ALA A 102 -6.89 -3.74 25.13
C ALA A 102 -7.26 -5.19 25.53
N GLY A 103 -6.31 -6.13 25.47
CA GLY A 103 -6.52 -7.51 25.88
C GLY A 103 -6.96 -8.45 24.75
N CYS A 104 -6.96 -7.99 23.50
CA CYS A 104 -7.36 -8.78 22.34
C CYS A 104 -6.16 -9.33 21.58
N ASN A 105 -6.16 -10.62 21.26
CA ASN A 105 -5.19 -11.16 20.31
C ASN A 105 -5.49 -10.63 18.90
N PHE A 106 -4.43 -10.36 18.14
CA PHE A 106 -4.48 -9.90 16.76
C PHE A 106 -3.87 -10.96 15.83
N GLY A 107 -4.62 -11.40 14.83
CA GLY A 107 -4.18 -12.36 13.82
C GLY A 107 -3.93 -11.68 12.48
N ALA A 108 -2.86 -12.07 11.81
CA ALA A 108 -2.49 -11.57 10.50
C ALA A 108 -2.30 -12.70 9.50
N VAL A 109 -2.90 -12.55 8.33
CA VAL A 109 -2.92 -13.53 7.25
C VAL A 109 -2.43 -12.84 5.99
N ALA A 110 -1.18 -13.09 5.62
CA ALA A 110 -0.46 -12.49 4.50
C ALA A 110 -0.51 -10.95 4.51
N THR A 111 -0.57 -10.34 5.70
CA THR A 111 -0.76 -8.91 5.87
C THR A 111 0.59 -8.22 6.05
N ALA A 112 0.91 -7.27 5.15
CA ALA A 112 2.22 -6.64 5.01
C ALA A 112 2.89 -6.28 6.35
N ASN A 113 4.11 -6.79 6.53
CA ASN A 113 5.06 -6.53 7.63
C ASN A 113 4.59 -6.95 9.04
N THR A 114 3.34 -7.37 9.21
CA THR A 114 2.81 -7.93 10.46
C THR A 114 3.07 -9.42 10.61
N ILE A 115 3.60 -10.06 9.57
CA ILE A 115 4.02 -11.47 9.57
C ILE A 115 5.48 -11.54 9.11
N LEU A 116 6.12 -12.72 9.26
CA LEU A 116 7.41 -12.94 8.59
C LEU A 116 7.11 -13.00 7.09
N GLU A 117 7.78 -12.16 6.30
CA GLU A 117 7.55 -11.97 4.86
C GLU A 117 8.53 -12.79 4.02
N ASN A 118 9.70 -13.08 4.58
CA ASN A 118 10.76 -13.80 3.89
C ASN A 118 11.55 -14.73 4.83
N THR A 119 12.18 -15.75 4.25
CA THR A 119 13.02 -16.68 5.02
C THR A 119 14.46 -16.20 5.17
N SER A 120 14.86 -15.14 4.46
CA SER A 120 16.24 -14.67 4.37
C SER A 120 16.69 -13.94 5.64
N VAL A 121 15.85 -13.05 6.17
CA VAL A 121 16.17 -12.23 7.34
C VAL A 121 15.19 -12.45 8.50
N ASP A 122 13.89 -12.64 8.22
CA ASP A 122 12.86 -12.59 9.27
C ASP A 122 12.89 -13.79 10.23
N VAL A 123 13.14 -15.01 9.72
CA VAL A 123 13.21 -16.21 10.57
C VAL A 123 14.35 -16.09 11.58
N SER A 124 15.53 -15.67 11.14
CA SER A 124 16.68 -15.44 12.02
C SER A 124 16.44 -14.29 13.00
N ARG A 125 15.65 -13.29 12.59
CA ARG A 125 15.31 -12.11 13.40
C ARG A 125 14.39 -12.48 14.57
N VAL A 126 13.36 -13.28 14.32
CA VAL A 126 12.35 -13.61 15.33
C VAL A 126 12.75 -14.81 16.19
N PHE A 127 13.27 -15.89 15.58
CA PHE A 127 13.65 -17.10 16.33
C PHE A 127 15.11 -17.08 16.80
N GLY A 128 15.95 -16.22 16.22
CA GLY A 128 17.39 -16.15 16.47
C GLY A 128 18.21 -16.97 15.46
N PRO A 129 19.46 -16.55 15.17
CA PRO A 129 20.30 -17.18 14.13
C PRO A 129 20.75 -18.62 14.45
N ALA A 130 20.73 -19.03 15.72
CA ALA A 130 21.08 -20.38 16.16
C ALA A 130 19.86 -21.31 16.33
N SER A 131 18.65 -20.82 16.03
CA SER A 131 17.40 -21.54 16.24
C SER A 131 17.25 -22.75 15.32
N VAL A 132 16.39 -23.70 15.70
CA VAL A 132 16.06 -24.86 14.85
C VAL A 132 15.31 -24.43 13.58
N GLN A 133 14.55 -23.33 13.65
CA GLN A 133 13.86 -22.72 12.52
C GLN A 133 14.88 -22.20 11.49
N GLN A 134 15.92 -21.48 11.95
CA GLN A 134 16.98 -21.02 11.05
C GLN A 134 17.82 -22.17 10.47
N GLN A 135 18.02 -23.24 11.24
CA GLN A 135 18.66 -24.46 10.73
C GLN A 135 17.82 -25.11 9.63
N GLU A 136 16.49 -25.13 9.76
CA GLU A 136 15.59 -25.65 8.73
C GLU A 136 15.65 -24.82 7.44
N VAL A 137 15.65 -23.49 7.55
CA VAL A 137 15.86 -22.59 6.40
C VAL A 137 17.18 -22.92 5.69
N THR A 138 18.26 -23.06 6.47
CA THR A 138 19.60 -23.34 5.93
C THR A 138 19.70 -24.73 5.28
N ALA A 139 19.01 -25.72 5.84
CA ALA A 139 18.97 -27.09 5.30
C ALA A 139 18.12 -27.23 4.03
N ASN A 140 17.23 -26.25 3.77
CA ASN A 140 16.28 -26.27 2.67
C ASN A 140 16.41 -25.00 1.79
N PRO A 141 17.58 -24.78 1.14
CA PRO A 141 17.74 -23.62 0.27
C PRO A 141 16.86 -23.74 -1.00
N PRO A 142 16.66 -22.63 -1.74
CA PRO A 142 16.03 -22.67 -3.05
C PRO A 142 16.67 -23.75 -3.95
N PRO A 143 15.86 -24.53 -4.69
CA PRO A 143 14.45 -24.29 -4.99
C PRO A 143 13.47 -24.83 -3.93
N SER A 144 13.86 -25.34 -2.76
CA SER A 144 12.89 -25.77 -1.74
C SER A 144 11.98 -24.62 -1.31
N THR A 145 10.70 -24.91 -1.07
CA THR A 145 9.70 -23.95 -0.57
C THR A 145 9.17 -24.32 0.82
N LEU A 146 9.70 -25.38 1.43
CA LEU A 146 9.27 -25.83 2.75
C LEU A 146 9.40 -24.73 3.82
N PRO A 147 10.52 -23.99 3.94
CA PRO A 147 10.62 -22.94 4.96
C PRO A 147 9.66 -21.77 4.73
N GLN A 148 9.32 -21.48 3.46
CA GLN A 148 8.29 -20.50 3.12
C GLN A 148 6.92 -20.97 3.62
N ALA A 149 6.56 -22.23 3.33
CA ALA A 149 5.30 -22.81 3.76
C ALA A 149 5.17 -22.88 5.30
N ASP A 150 6.27 -23.13 6.00
CA ASP A 150 6.29 -23.30 7.45
C ASP A 150 6.28 -21.96 8.21
N PHE A 151 7.06 -20.96 7.77
CA PHE A 151 7.38 -19.77 8.59
C PHE A 151 6.81 -18.44 8.09
N VAL A 152 6.46 -18.32 6.81
CA VAL A 152 6.05 -17.05 6.21
C VAL A 152 4.53 -16.92 6.18
N GLY A 153 4.04 -15.68 6.15
CA GLY A 153 2.66 -15.37 5.73
C GLY A 153 1.59 -15.48 6.81
N ILE A 154 1.82 -16.12 7.96
CA ILE A 154 0.79 -16.28 8.99
C ILE A 154 1.35 -15.89 10.36
N GLY A 155 0.61 -15.12 11.15
CA GLY A 155 1.04 -14.73 12.49
C GLY A 155 -0.11 -14.41 13.44
N VAL A 156 0.17 -14.48 14.74
CA VAL A 156 -0.71 -14.03 15.82
C VAL A 156 0.11 -13.25 16.84
N HIS A 157 -0.26 -12.00 17.08
CA HIS A 157 0.27 -11.15 18.14
C HIS A 157 -0.69 -11.21 19.33
N CYS A 158 -0.22 -11.74 20.45
CA CYS A 158 -1.10 -11.98 21.59
C CYS A 158 -1.15 -10.80 22.56
N ALA A 159 -2.32 -10.64 23.17
CA ALA A 159 -2.46 -9.83 24.37
C ALA A 159 -1.52 -10.33 25.50
N LEU A 160 -1.19 -9.41 26.41
CA LEU A 160 -0.26 -9.71 27.50
C LEU A 160 -0.72 -10.92 28.32
N ASN A 161 0.20 -11.87 28.55
CA ASN A 161 -0.04 -13.13 29.28
C ASN A 161 -1.10 -14.07 28.65
N ASN A 162 -1.48 -13.87 27.38
CA ASN A 162 -2.40 -14.80 26.73
C ASN A 162 -1.73 -16.15 26.46
N SER A 163 -2.38 -17.25 26.86
CA SER A 163 -1.82 -18.59 26.77
C SER A 163 -1.63 -19.08 25.33
N LEU A 164 -2.35 -18.50 24.36
CA LEU A 164 -2.26 -18.86 22.95
C LEU A 164 -0.82 -18.76 22.44
N CYS A 165 -0.13 -17.63 22.70
CA CYS A 165 1.26 -17.41 22.33
C CYS A 165 2.24 -17.75 23.47
N SER A 166 1.90 -18.70 24.36
CA SER A 166 2.83 -19.13 25.41
C SER A 166 4.05 -19.84 24.84
N ALA A 167 5.14 -19.90 25.60
CA ALA A 167 6.34 -20.66 25.21
C ALA A 167 6.05 -22.15 24.97
N ALA A 168 5.04 -22.72 25.63
CA ALA A 168 4.59 -24.10 25.40
C ALA A 168 4.02 -24.31 23.99
N ASN A 169 3.51 -23.25 23.37
CA ASN A 169 3.00 -23.22 22.01
C ASN A 169 4.05 -22.69 21.01
N THR A 170 5.33 -22.61 21.40
CA THR A 170 6.44 -22.03 20.61
C THR A 170 6.34 -20.52 20.41
N GLY A 171 5.57 -19.82 21.26
CA GLY A 171 5.50 -18.37 21.25
C GLY A 171 6.87 -17.72 21.43
N GLN A 172 7.13 -16.67 20.64
CA GLN A 172 8.33 -15.86 20.70
C GLN A 172 8.01 -14.48 21.29
N PRO A 173 8.96 -13.81 21.96
CA PRO A 173 8.79 -12.41 22.33
C PRO A 173 8.42 -11.57 21.11
N ASP A 174 7.31 -10.84 21.19
CA ASP A 174 6.92 -9.88 20.16
C ASP A 174 7.57 -8.54 20.48
N VAL A 175 8.70 -8.27 19.83
CA VAL A 175 9.61 -7.18 20.20
C VAL A 175 9.30 -5.93 19.38
N LEU A 176 8.91 -4.85 20.05
CA LEU A 176 8.81 -3.52 19.44
C LEU A 176 9.70 -2.55 20.23
N PRO A 177 10.94 -2.29 19.75
CA PRO A 177 11.98 -1.63 20.56
C PRO A 177 11.66 -0.17 20.88
N ASP A 178 10.94 0.53 20.00
CA ASP A 178 10.64 1.95 20.11
C ASP A 178 9.14 2.25 20.32
N GLU A 179 8.34 1.23 20.64
CA GLU A 179 6.89 1.40 20.84
C GLU A 179 6.59 2.43 21.93
N PRO A 180 5.83 3.51 21.63
CA PRO A 180 5.42 4.48 22.63
C PRO A 180 4.73 3.82 23.81
N GLY A 181 5.14 4.13 25.05
CA GLY A 181 4.58 3.48 26.25
C GLY A 181 5.10 2.05 26.52
N GLY A 182 5.92 1.48 25.63
CA GLY A 182 6.58 0.19 25.78
C GLY A 182 5.70 -1.03 25.41
N TYR A 183 6.36 -2.13 25.05
CA TYR A 183 5.70 -3.36 24.60
C TYR A 183 6.38 -4.63 25.15
N SER A 184 6.84 -4.57 26.39
CA SER A 184 7.54 -5.71 27.01
C SER A 184 6.58 -6.80 27.50
N GLY A 185 6.94 -8.06 27.31
CA GLY A 185 6.20 -9.23 27.80
C GLY A 185 5.09 -9.72 26.87
N TYR A 186 4.83 -9.02 25.77
CA TYR A 186 3.95 -9.50 24.70
C TYR A 186 4.65 -10.60 23.90
N MET A 187 3.86 -11.53 23.40
CA MET A 187 4.34 -12.74 22.72
C MET A 187 3.57 -12.91 21.41
N GLY A 188 4.20 -13.54 20.42
CA GLY A 188 3.59 -13.85 19.14
C GLY A 188 3.86 -15.30 18.69
N LEU A 189 2.99 -15.80 17.81
CA LEU A 189 3.19 -17.02 17.04
C LEU A 189 3.43 -16.64 15.59
N PHE A 190 4.42 -17.26 14.95
CA PHE A 190 4.85 -16.88 13.60
C PHE A 190 4.99 -18.11 12.71
N GLY A 191 4.41 -18.05 11.52
CA GLY A 191 4.38 -19.15 10.55
C GLY A 191 3.21 -20.10 10.73
N HIS A 192 2.76 -20.67 9.60
CA HIS A 192 1.75 -21.74 9.58
C HIS A 192 2.09 -22.84 10.58
N LYS A 193 3.36 -23.25 10.63
CA LYS A 193 3.84 -24.37 11.45
C LYS A 193 3.42 -24.25 12.91
N TYR A 194 3.46 -23.04 13.48
CA TYR A 194 3.11 -22.81 14.87
C TYR A 194 1.66 -22.32 15.03
N VAL A 195 1.16 -21.48 14.13
CA VAL A 195 -0.21 -20.96 14.22
C VAL A 195 -1.26 -22.05 13.97
N ALA A 196 -1.11 -22.86 12.91
CA ALA A 196 -2.09 -23.88 12.54
C ALA A 196 -2.33 -24.91 13.65
N SER A 197 -1.29 -25.23 14.43
CA SER A 197 -1.39 -26.15 15.58
C SER A 197 -2.36 -25.67 16.67
N GLN A 198 -2.58 -24.36 16.76
CA GLN A 198 -3.44 -23.74 17.77
C GLN A 198 -4.86 -23.48 17.27
N ILE A 199 -5.03 -23.24 15.97
CA ILE A 199 -6.33 -22.90 15.35
C ILE A 199 -6.96 -24.08 14.57
N SER A 200 -6.24 -25.18 14.42
CA SER A 200 -6.71 -26.43 13.81
C SER A 200 -6.05 -27.64 14.51
N PRO A 201 -6.30 -27.87 15.82
CA PRO A 201 -5.57 -28.87 16.60
C PRO A 201 -5.86 -30.33 16.20
N ASN A 202 -6.94 -30.57 15.45
CA ASN A 202 -7.41 -31.91 15.09
C ASN A 202 -6.94 -32.37 13.69
N GLY A 203 -6.13 -31.59 12.99
CA GLY A 203 -5.61 -31.93 11.67
C GLY A 203 -5.10 -30.72 10.89
N PRO A 204 -4.58 -30.92 9.68
CA PRO A 204 -4.17 -29.81 8.81
C PRO A 204 -5.31 -28.81 8.60
N LEU A 205 -4.99 -27.52 8.58
CA LEU A 205 -5.99 -26.51 8.24
C LEU A 205 -6.42 -26.69 6.77
N THR A 206 -7.72 -26.61 6.54
CA THR A 206 -8.30 -26.67 5.19
C THR A 206 -8.79 -25.30 4.74
N ASP A 207 -8.85 -25.06 3.42
CA ASP A 207 -9.56 -23.93 2.85
C ASP A 207 -11.09 -24.05 3.12
N LEU A 208 -11.86 -23.03 2.74
CA LEU A 208 -13.31 -23.03 2.89
C LEU A 208 -14.03 -24.09 2.04
N ASN A 209 -13.34 -24.73 1.10
CA ASN A 209 -13.86 -25.84 0.28
C ASN A 209 -13.51 -27.22 0.85
N GLY A 210 -12.78 -27.29 1.97
CA GLY A 210 -12.36 -28.53 2.62
C GLY A 210 -11.07 -29.14 2.08
N ASN A 211 -10.30 -28.44 1.24
CA ASN A 211 -9.01 -28.90 0.77
C ASN A 211 -7.90 -28.53 1.75
N ILE A 212 -6.95 -29.42 2.02
CA ILE A 212 -5.77 -29.10 2.83
C ILE A 212 -4.98 -27.96 2.17
N ILE A 213 -4.69 -26.91 2.93
CA ILE A 213 -3.90 -25.77 2.46
C ILE A 213 -2.44 -26.21 2.32
N LYS A 214 -1.89 -26.00 1.13
CA LYS A 214 -0.53 -26.40 0.75
C LYS A 214 0.00 -25.52 -0.36
N ASP A 215 1.31 -25.40 -0.45
CA ASP A 215 1.97 -24.71 -1.57
C ASP A 215 1.93 -25.53 -2.88
N ALA A 216 2.42 -24.91 -3.96
CA ALA A 216 2.50 -25.55 -5.28
C ALA A 216 3.40 -26.80 -5.32
N LYS A 217 4.26 -27.01 -4.32
CA LYS A 217 5.11 -28.22 -4.18
C LYS A 217 4.48 -29.30 -3.30
N GLY A 218 3.30 -29.02 -2.75
CA GLY A 218 2.56 -29.94 -1.89
C GLY A 218 2.97 -29.89 -0.42
N ASN A 219 3.79 -28.92 0.01
CA ASN A 219 4.07 -28.71 1.42
C ASN A 219 2.82 -28.16 2.10
N VAL A 220 2.32 -28.85 3.12
CA VAL A 220 1.21 -28.35 3.95
C VAL A 220 1.71 -27.11 4.69
N GLY A 221 1.07 -25.97 4.48
CA GLY A 221 1.64 -24.71 4.93
C GLY A 221 1.03 -23.49 4.23
N PHE A 222 1.62 -22.33 4.48
CA PHE A 222 1.36 -21.11 3.72
C PHE A 222 1.61 -21.36 2.21
N PRO A 223 0.63 -21.10 1.33
CA PRO A 223 0.76 -21.46 -0.08
C PRO A 223 1.64 -20.49 -0.90
N GLY A 224 2.15 -19.43 -0.28
CA GLY A 224 2.72 -18.26 -0.95
C GLY A 224 1.68 -17.14 -1.08
N PHE A 225 2.14 -15.89 -1.24
CA PHE A 225 1.25 -14.72 -1.36
C PHE A 225 0.29 -14.84 -2.54
N ASP A 226 0.78 -15.31 -3.68
CA ASP A 226 -0.01 -15.57 -4.89
C ASP A 226 -1.00 -16.75 -4.73
N GLY A 227 -0.84 -17.56 -3.68
CA GLY A 227 -1.73 -18.67 -3.36
C GLY A 227 -2.87 -18.30 -2.40
N MET A 228 -2.95 -17.04 -1.98
CA MET A 228 -3.90 -16.56 -0.95
C MET A 228 -5.26 -16.19 -1.54
N SER A 229 -5.88 -17.16 -2.23
CA SER A 229 -7.28 -17.01 -2.68
C SER A 229 -8.22 -16.69 -1.51
N ALA A 230 -9.38 -16.08 -1.79
CA ALA A 230 -10.38 -15.79 -0.75
C ALA A 230 -10.74 -17.02 0.10
N SER A 231 -10.78 -18.21 -0.49
CA SER A 231 -11.08 -19.45 0.22
C SER A 231 -10.01 -19.87 1.24
N VAL A 232 -8.75 -19.51 0.98
CA VAL A 232 -7.60 -19.78 1.87
C VAL A 232 -7.58 -18.73 2.97
N SER A 233 -7.51 -17.45 2.61
CA SER A 233 -7.38 -16.34 3.56
C SER A 233 -8.51 -16.30 4.57
N LEU A 234 -9.77 -16.41 4.09
CA LEU A 234 -10.94 -16.38 4.96
C LEU A 234 -11.06 -17.62 5.85
N SER A 235 -10.44 -18.75 5.47
CA SER A 235 -10.40 -19.94 6.34
C SER A 235 -9.47 -19.72 7.54
N TYR A 236 -8.31 -19.10 7.34
CA TYR A 236 -7.45 -18.68 8.44
C TYR A 236 -8.16 -17.69 9.36
N VAL A 237 -8.81 -16.67 8.78
CA VAL A 237 -9.56 -15.68 9.55
C VAL A 237 -10.62 -16.34 10.43
N ALA A 238 -11.45 -17.21 9.86
CA ALA A 238 -12.49 -17.91 10.62
C ALA A 238 -11.88 -18.80 11.72
N ALA A 239 -10.85 -19.59 11.38
CA ALA A 239 -10.18 -20.44 12.36
C ALA A 239 -9.53 -19.64 13.50
N MET A 240 -8.93 -18.48 13.22
CA MET A 240 -8.40 -17.57 14.23
C MET A 240 -9.49 -17.02 15.15
N GLN A 241 -10.60 -16.53 14.60
CA GLN A 241 -11.72 -16.00 15.39
C GLN A 241 -12.36 -17.06 16.28
N GLU A 242 -12.53 -18.28 15.76
CA GLU A 242 -13.01 -19.46 16.52
C GLU A 242 -12.08 -19.86 17.67
N HIS A 243 -10.80 -19.47 17.61
CA HIS A 243 -9.75 -19.83 18.58
C HIS A 243 -9.21 -18.61 19.33
N ASN A 244 -10.10 -17.69 19.71
CA ASN A 244 -9.81 -16.57 20.61
C ASN A 244 -8.80 -15.54 20.04
N VAL A 245 -8.88 -15.30 18.73
CA VAL A 245 -8.19 -14.19 18.04
C VAL A 245 -9.25 -13.28 17.40
N PRO A 246 -9.83 -12.35 18.17
CA PRO A 246 -11.01 -11.60 17.75
C PRO A 246 -10.72 -10.48 16.74
N VAL A 247 -9.47 -10.04 16.59
CA VAL A 247 -9.06 -9.08 15.57
C VAL A 247 -8.22 -9.81 14.54
N THR A 248 -8.66 -9.81 13.29
CA THR A 248 -8.02 -10.60 12.22
C THR A 248 -7.96 -9.81 10.93
N TYR A 249 -6.77 -9.67 10.37
CA TYR A 249 -6.53 -9.01 9.10
C TYR A 249 -6.09 -10.05 8.07
N ALA A 250 -6.53 -9.88 6.83
CA ALA A 250 -6.20 -10.80 5.76
C ALA A 250 -6.03 -10.11 4.42
N TYR A 251 -4.96 -10.47 3.73
CA TYR A 251 -4.78 -10.22 2.30
C TYR A 251 -5.46 -11.34 1.49
N ILE A 252 -6.01 -10.98 0.33
CA ILE A 252 -6.57 -11.90 -0.65
C ILE A 252 -5.88 -11.56 -1.98
N SER A 253 -5.29 -12.56 -2.65
CA SER A 253 -4.69 -12.40 -3.98
C SER A 253 -5.71 -11.83 -4.96
N ASP A 254 -5.23 -11.16 -6.01
CA ASP A 254 -6.11 -10.62 -7.03
C ASP A 254 -6.99 -11.72 -7.68
N ALA A 255 -7.94 -11.30 -8.51
CA ALA A 255 -8.79 -12.23 -9.26
C ALA A 255 -8.48 -12.21 -10.76
N HIS A 256 -7.59 -11.31 -11.17
CA HIS A 256 -7.35 -10.99 -12.56
C HIS A 256 -6.20 -11.84 -13.14
N ASP A 257 -5.48 -12.60 -12.32
CA ASP A 257 -4.48 -13.58 -12.72
C ASP A 257 -4.91 -15.05 -12.52
N ALA A 258 -4.33 -15.95 -13.33
CA ALA A 258 -4.44 -17.38 -13.10
C ALA A 258 -3.42 -17.84 -12.03
N HIS A 259 -3.80 -17.81 -10.76
CA HIS A 259 -2.92 -18.23 -9.68
C HIS A 259 -2.56 -19.74 -9.72
N PRO A 260 -1.31 -20.12 -9.36
CA PRO A 260 -0.28 -19.28 -8.75
C PRO A 260 0.84 -18.81 -9.73
N SER A 261 0.56 -18.72 -11.03
CA SER A 261 1.64 -18.51 -12.02
C SER A 261 1.25 -17.70 -13.26
N GLY A 262 0.07 -17.10 -13.27
CA GLY A 262 -0.54 -16.54 -14.46
C GLY A 262 -0.93 -17.61 -15.50
N PRO A 263 -1.32 -17.20 -16.72
CA PRO A 263 -1.23 -15.83 -17.23
C PRO A 263 -2.33 -14.90 -16.69
N ALA A 264 -2.17 -13.61 -16.94
CA ALA A 264 -3.21 -12.62 -16.70
C ALA A 264 -4.46 -12.83 -17.57
N TYR A 265 -5.61 -12.50 -17.00
CA TYR A 265 -6.90 -12.48 -17.67
C TYR A 265 -7.31 -11.05 -18.02
N GLY A 266 -7.88 -10.84 -19.21
CA GLY A 266 -8.53 -9.55 -19.51
C GLY A 266 -9.91 -9.43 -18.85
N PRO A 267 -10.44 -8.21 -18.68
CA PRO A 267 -11.77 -7.96 -18.14
C PRO A 267 -12.85 -8.82 -18.82
N GLY A 268 -13.70 -9.47 -18.03
CA GLY A 268 -14.77 -10.33 -18.55
C GLY A 268 -14.31 -11.64 -19.20
N SER A 269 -13.01 -11.98 -19.15
CA SER A 269 -12.53 -13.29 -19.59
C SER A 269 -13.11 -14.40 -18.70
N ALA A 270 -13.32 -15.58 -19.27
CA ALA A 270 -13.94 -16.69 -18.56
C ALA A 270 -13.19 -17.10 -17.28
N GLY A 271 -11.86 -17.04 -17.29
CA GLY A 271 -11.00 -17.29 -16.12
C GLY A 271 -11.23 -16.27 -15.00
N TYR A 272 -11.15 -14.98 -15.33
CA TYR A 272 -11.41 -13.88 -14.38
C TYR A 272 -12.81 -14.00 -13.75
N VAL A 273 -13.85 -14.19 -14.58
CA VAL A 273 -15.23 -14.34 -14.09
C VAL A 273 -15.40 -15.57 -13.20
N THR A 274 -14.64 -16.65 -13.48
CA THR A 274 -14.63 -17.85 -12.63
C THR A 274 -13.96 -17.58 -11.29
N ALA A 275 -12.83 -16.86 -11.27
CA ALA A 275 -12.14 -16.46 -10.05
C ALA A 275 -13.03 -15.56 -9.17
N LEU A 276 -13.67 -14.54 -9.75
CA LEU A 276 -14.61 -13.67 -9.05
C LEU A 276 -15.80 -14.45 -8.44
N LYS A 277 -16.37 -15.41 -9.20
CA LYS A 277 -17.42 -16.29 -8.68
C LYS A 277 -16.94 -17.16 -7.52
N ALA A 278 -15.71 -17.67 -7.59
CA ALA A 278 -15.12 -18.44 -6.51
C ALA A 278 -14.91 -17.58 -5.26
N TYR A 279 -14.50 -16.32 -5.41
CA TYR A 279 -14.35 -15.38 -4.30
C TYR A 279 -15.71 -15.04 -3.67
N ASP A 280 -16.74 -14.80 -4.49
CA ASP A 280 -18.10 -14.58 -3.99
C ASP A 280 -18.64 -15.78 -3.20
N GLN A 281 -18.41 -17.00 -3.69
CA GLN A 281 -18.77 -18.23 -2.97
C GLN A 281 -17.99 -18.38 -1.66
N ALA A 282 -16.69 -18.06 -1.66
CA ALA A 282 -15.85 -18.10 -0.47
C ALA A 282 -16.37 -17.13 0.61
N PHE A 283 -16.71 -15.89 0.25
CA PHE A 283 -17.34 -14.94 1.18
C PHE A 283 -18.69 -15.44 1.72
N GLY A 284 -19.54 -16.02 0.87
CA GLY A 284 -20.80 -16.61 1.32
C GLY A 284 -20.60 -17.74 2.33
N THR A 285 -19.62 -18.60 2.08
CA THR A 285 -19.24 -19.71 2.98
C THR A 285 -18.65 -19.17 4.29
N PHE A 286 -17.79 -18.17 4.20
CA PHE A 286 -17.17 -17.50 5.35
C PHE A 286 -18.21 -16.88 6.28
N PHE A 287 -19.12 -16.06 5.76
CA PHE A 287 -20.17 -15.44 6.57
C PHE A 287 -21.10 -16.48 7.19
N THR A 288 -21.41 -17.57 6.48
CA THR A 288 -22.20 -18.68 7.02
C THR A 288 -21.46 -19.38 8.17
N ARG A 289 -20.15 -19.62 8.02
CA ARG A 289 -19.29 -20.22 9.05
C ARG A 289 -19.27 -19.35 10.31
N LEU A 290 -18.92 -18.07 10.18
CA LEU A 290 -18.91 -17.13 11.32
C LEU A 290 -20.27 -17.02 12.02
N ALA A 291 -21.36 -17.01 11.25
CA ALA A 291 -22.70 -16.90 11.83
C ALA A 291 -23.07 -18.12 12.70
N ASN A 292 -22.52 -19.31 12.44
CA ASN A 292 -22.72 -20.50 13.28
C ASN A 292 -22.12 -20.32 14.68
N ASP A 293 -21.06 -19.51 14.80
CA ASP A 293 -20.43 -19.14 16.07
C ASP A 293 -21.00 -17.83 16.66
N GLY A 294 -22.07 -17.30 16.04
CA GLY A 294 -22.73 -16.08 16.48
C GLY A 294 -21.99 -14.79 16.08
N ILE A 295 -20.95 -14.86 15.27
CA ILE A 295 -20.19 -13.71 14.76
C ILE A 295 -20.87 -13.19 13.49
N ASN A 296 -21.34 -11.94 13.51
CA ASN A 296 -22.09 -11.35 12.40
C ASN A 296 -22.10 -9.81 12.46
N GLN A 297 -22.82 -9.15 11.54
CA GLN A 297 -22.86 -7.69 11.41
C GLN A 297 -23.39 -6.95 12.66
N ARG A 298 -24.04 -7.65 13.61
CA ARG A 298 -24.60 -7.03 14.82
C ARG A 298 -23.60 -6.94 15.97
N ASN A 299 -22.48 -7.65 15.89
CA ASN A 299 -21.48 -7.69 16.95
C ASN A 299 -20.02 -7.63 16.46
N SER A 300 -19.81 -7.59 15.15
CA SER A 300 -18.48 -7.51 14.54
C SER A 300 -18.40 -6.37 13.53
N LEU A 301 -17.25 -5.72 13.49
CA LEU A 301 -16.88 -4.78 12.45
C LEU A 301 -16.15 -5.54 11.33
N PHE A 302 -16.69 -5.47 10.12
CA PHE A 302 -16.08 -5.96 8.91
C PHE A 302 -15.65 -4.76 8.07
N VAL A 303 -14.40 -4.76 7.63
CA VAL A 303 -13.82 -3.75 6.76
C VAL A 303 -13.20 -4.46 5.56
N PHE A 304 -13.55 -4.01 4.36
CA PHE A 304 -13.10 -4.55 3.10
C PHE A 304 -12.63 -3.42 2.21
N THR A 305 -11.50 -3.58 1.56
CA THR A 305 -10.99 -2.64 0.54
C THR A 305 -10.14 -3.41 -0.45
N SER A 306 -9.83 -2.79 -1.58
CA SER A 306 -8.64 -3.15 -2.37
C SER A 306 -7.45 -2.38 -1.80
N ASP A 307 -6.26 -2.98 -1.82
CA ASP A 307 -5.01 -2.23 -1.64
C ASP A 307 -4.82 -1.24 -2.79
N GLU A 308 -5.14 -1.64 -4.02
CA GLU A 308 -5.08 -0.75 -5.18
C GLU A 308 -6.09 -1.15 -6.27
N GLY A 309 -6.26 -0.28 -7.26
CA GLY A 309 -6.83 -0.63 -8.56
C GLY A 309 -5.73 -0.98 -9.56
N ASP A 310 -6.14 -1.44 -10.75
CA ASP A 310 -5.21 -1.80 -11.82
C ASP A 310 -5.68 -1.30 -13.19
N HIS A 311 -4.71 -0.88 -13.99
CA HIS A 311 -4.89 -0.52 -15.39
C HIS A 311 -4.70 -1.74 -16.31
N PHE A 312 -5.78 -2.17 -16.96
CA PHE A 312 -5.70 -3.25 -17.95
C PHE A 312 -5.03 -2.80 -19.25
N VAL A 313 -3.96 -3.48 -19.62
CA VAL A 313 -3.25 -3.27 -20.90
C VAL A 313 -3.64 -4.35 -21.90
N GLY A 314 -4.52 -3.99 -22.85
CA GLY A 314 -4.96 -4.91 -23.89
C GLY A 314 -5.72 -4.24 -25.04
N GLY A 315 -5.94 -5.02 -26.10
CA GLY A 315 -6.71 -4.60 -27.26
C GLY A 315 -8.22 -4.59 -27.01
N ALA A 316 -9.00 -4.27 -28.05
CA ALA A 316 -10.46 -4.29 -27.95
C ALA A 316 -10.98 -5.71 -27.64
N PRO A 317 -12.01 -5.85 -26.78
CA PRO A 317 -12.56 -7.15 -26.44
C PRO A 317 -13.36 -7.76 -27.60
N SER A 318 -13.40 -9.10 -27.65
CA SER A 318 -14.14 -9.89 -28.64
C SER A 318 -14.98 -11.00 -27.99
N PRO A 319 -16.21 -11.27 -28.46
CA PRO A 319 -16.94 -10.53 -29.50
C PRO A 319 -17.31 -9.12 -29.03
N ALA A 320 -17.56 -8.20 -29.97
CA ALA A 320 -17.98 -6.84 -29.62
C ALA A 320 -19.25 -6.88 -28.76
N GLY A 321 -19.25 -6.14 -27.65
CA GLY A 321 -20.34 -6.13 -26.67
C GLY A 321 -20.37 -7.31 -25.71
N CYS A 322 -19.31 -8.12 -25.64
CA CYS A 322 -19.14 -9.07 -24.54
C CYS A 322 -19.12 -8.32 -23.19
N ASP A 323 -19.61 -8.98 -22.15
CA ASP A 323 -19.80 -8.41 -20.81
C ASP A 323 -19.17 -9.27 -19.70
N GLY A 324 -18.61 -10.44 -20.05
CA GLY A 324 -18.09 -11.44 -19.12
C GLY A 324 -19.15 -12.21 -18.33
N VAL A 325 -20.36 -11.66 -18.17
CA VAL A 325 -21.44 -12.25 -17.39
C VAL A 325 -22.29 -13.18 -18.24
N THR A 326 -22.81 -12.67 -19.36
CA THR A 326 -23.62 -13.43 -20.31
C THR A 326 -22.79 -13.94 -21.47
N THR A 327 -21.81 -13.14 -21.92
CA THR A 327 -20.93 -13.43 -23.04
C THR A 327 -19.48 -13.20 -22.61
N PRO A 328 -18.66 -14.26 -22.47
CA PRO A 328 -17.26 -14.12 -22.12
C PRO A 328 -16.50 -13.27 -23.13
N CYS A 329 -15.58 -12.45 -22.62
CA CYS A 329 -14.67 -11.65 -23.43
C CYS A 329 -13.37 -12.43 -23.73
N THR A 330 -12.77 -12.11 -24.88
CA THR A 330 -11.45 -12.59 -25.31
C THR A 330 -10.67 -11.44 -25.92
N TYR A 331 -9.34 -11.51 -25.84
CA TYR A 331 -8.43 -10.44 -26.26
C TYR A 331 -7.34 -11.01 -27.18
N SER A 332 -7.20 -10.45 -28.38
CA SER A 332 -6.14 -10.86 -29.32
C SER A 332 -4.79 -10.24 -29.00
N GLN A 333 -4.80 -9.13 -28.25
CA GLN A 333 -3.62 -8.46 -27.70
C GLN A 333 -3.90 -8.24 -26.22
N ILE A 334 -2.99 -8.71 -25.37
CA ILE A 334 -3.04 -8.59 -23.91
C ILE A 334 -1.61 -8.52 -23.40
N GLY A 335 -1.34 -7.64 -22.44
CA GLY A 335 -0.06 -7.54 -21.77
C GLY A 335 0.50 -6.12 -21.73
N GLU A 336 1.15 -5.77 -20.64
CA GLU A 336 1.85 -4.50 -20.42
C GLU A 336 2.89 -4.22 -21.52
N LEU A 337 3.26 -2.94 -21.67
CA LEU A 337 4.31 -2.50 -22.57
C LEU A 337 5.61 -2.25 -21.82
N ASN A 338 6.54 -3.21 -21.84
CA ASN A 338 7.83 -3.03 -21.18
C ASN A 338 8.69 -2.06 -21.97
N GLY A 339 9.06 -0.96 -21.34
CA GLY A 339 9.90 0.10 -21.90
C GLY A 339 11.29 0.14 -21.28
N ASN A 340 12.33 0.00 -22.09
CA ASN A 340 13.71 0.22 -21.68
C ASN A 340 14.02 1.73 -21.65
N LEU A 341 13.82 2.35 -20.49
CA LEU A 341 14.01 3.79 -20.26
C LEU A 341 15.44 4.24 -20.62
N ALA A 342 16.45 3.44 -20.26
CA ALA A 342 17.85 3.76 -20.57
C ALA A 342 18.14 3.74 -22.08
N GLY A 343 17.51 2.82 -22.82
CA GLY A 343 17.62 2.75 -24.27
C GLY A 343 16.94 3.91 -24.98
N LEU A 344 15.73 4.29 -24.53
CA LEU A 344 14.99 5.42 -25.08
C LEU A 344 15.73 6.75 -24.83
N LEU A 345 16.20 6.99 -23.60
CA LEU A 345 17.00 8.16 -23.25
C LEU A 345 18.27 8.28 -24.10
N ALA A 346 18.99 7.18 -24.29
CA ALA A 346 20.22 7.18 -25.07
C ALA A 346 19.97 7.43 -26.57
N THR A 347 18.89 6.88 -27.12
CA THR A 347 18.62 6.94 -28.57
C THR A 347 17.84 8.18 -29.01
N GLU A 348 16.89 8.67 -28.20
CA GLU A 348 16.07 9.84 -28.53
C GLU A 348 16.70 11.15 -28.03
N GLN A 349 17.33 11.11 -26.85
CA GLN A 349 17.79 12.31 -26.14
C GLN A 349 19.31 12.38 -25.96
N ASN A 350 20.07 11.38 -26.41
CA ASN A 350 21.52 11.24 -26.21
C ASN A 350 21.97 11.28 -24.74
N ILE A 351 21.09 10.86 -23.82
CA ILE A 351 21.41 10.75 -22.40
C ILE A 351 21.97 9.35 -22.12
N THR A 352 23.26 9.29 -21.77
CA THR A 352 23.98 8.05 -21.44
C THR A 352 24.47 8.01 -19.99
N THR A 353 24.07 9.01 -19.18
CA THR A 353 24.33 9.06 -17.75
C THR A 353 23.89 7.76 -17.08
N PRO A 354 24.75 7.07 -16.31
CA PRO A 354 24.35 5.86 -15.60
C PRO A 354 23.29 6.13 -14.53
N PHE A 355 22.26 5.31 -14.47
CA PHE A 355 21.21 5.34 -13.45
C PHE A 355 20.64 3.94 -13.26
N ASN A 356 19.94 3.73 -12.15
CA ASN A 356 19.06 2.60 -11.95
C ASN A 356 17.64 3.10 -11.69
N VAL A 357 16.67 2.19 -11.78
CA VAL A 357 15.29 2.47 -11.40
C VAL A 357 14.76 1.40 -10.45
N HIS A 358 13.83 1.78 -9.59
CA HIS A 358 12.75 0.86 -9.26
C HIS A 358 11.87 0.77 -10.51
N SER A 359 11.75 -0.43 -11.08
CA SER A 359 11.03 -0.60 -12.36
C SER A 359 9.54 -0.66 -12.08
N ASP A 360 8.78 0.17 -12.77
CA ASP A 360 7.36 0.40 -12.47
C ASP A 360 6.64 1.14 -13.60
N SER A 361 5.32 1.30 -13.51
CA SER A 361 4.59 2.29 -14.32
C SER A 361 4.88 3.73 -13.85
N ALA A 362 5.25 3.91 -12.58
CA ALA A 362 5.82 5.15 -12.08
C ALA A 362 7.28 4.97 -11.58
N PRO A 363 8.26 4.79 -12.49
CA PRO A 363 9.62 4.41 -12.10
C PRO A 363 10.31 5.51 -11.28
N ASN A 364 10.91 5.12 -10.16
CA ASN A 364 11.76 6.01 -9.38
C ASN A 364 13.20 5.96 -9.89
N VAL A 365 13.73 7.10 -10.30
CA VAL A 365 15.05 7.21 -10.93
C VAL A 365 16.11 7.52 -9.89
N TYR A 366 17.18 6.71 -9.86
CA TYR A 366 18.34 6.89 -9.00
C TYR A 366 19.58 7.09 -9.89
N ILE A 367 19.93 8.36 -10.13
CA ILE A 367 21.10 8.71 -10.94
C ILE A 367 22.38 8.38 -10.17
N THR A 368 23.28 7.62 -10.79
CA THR A 368 24.56 7.24 -10.18
C THR A 368 25.37 8.48 -9.81
N GLY A 369 25.90 8.51 -8.59
CA GLY A 369 26.60 9.63 -7.99
C GLY A 369 25.72 10.48 -7.06
N ASN A 370 24.41 10.20 -7.00
CA ASN A 370 23.42 10.96 -6.23
C ASN A 370 23.58 12.49 -6.43
N PRO A 371 23.53 12.99 -7.67
CA PRO A 371 23.70 14.41 -7.95
C PRO A 371 22.58 15.24 -7.31
N ALA A 372 22.88 16.49 -6.98
CA ALA A 372 21.87 17.40 -6.45
C ALA A 372 20.74 17.60 -7.46
N ARG A 373 19.50 17.81 -6.97
CA ARG A 373 18.32 18.02 -7.82
C ARG A 373 18.49 19.16 -8.83
N ASN A 374 19.20 20.21 -8.44
CA ASN A 374 19.44 21.39 -9.29
C ASN A 374 20.75 21.31 -10.09
N ASP A 375 21.40 20.14 -10.17
CA ASP A 375 22.61 19.94 -10.98
C ASP A 375 22.31 20.19 -12.46
N GLN A 376 22.90 21.28 -12.97
CA GLN A 376 22.67 21.75 -14.35
C GLN A 376 23.34 20.89 -15.42
N THR A 377 24.21 19.96 -15.03
CA THR A 377 25.01 19.12 -15.92
C THR A 377 24.49 17.69 -15.99
N VAL A 378 23.86 17.19 -14.93
CA VAL A 378 23.38 15.81 -14.82
C VAL A 378 21.87 15.76 -14.64
N THR A 379 21.35 16.18 -13.48
CA THR A 379 19.95 15.97 -13.09
C THR A 379 18.99 16.74 -14.00
N ARG A 380 19.21 18.05 -14.17
CA ARG A 380 18.29 18.90 -14.93
C ARG A 380 18.21 18.53 -16.42
N PRO A 381 19.32 18.25 -17.14
CA PRO A 381 19.23 17.70 -18.49
C PRO A 381 18.50 16.36 -18.54
N PHE A 382 18.65 15.50 -17.53
CA PHE A 382 18.01 14.18 -17.47
C PHE A 382 16.48 14.31 -17.32
N GLU A 383 15.98 15.11 -16.37
CA GLU A 383 14.54 15.32 -16.15
C GLU A 383 13.85 15.89 -17.39
N ARG A 384 14.46 16.91 -18.03
CA ARG A 384 13.98 17.47 -19.30
C ARG A 384 13.96 16.46 -20.44
N ALA A 385 14.90 15.51 -20.45
CA ALA A 385 14.96 14.47 -21.45
C ALA A 385 13.86 13.42 -21.24
N VAL A 386 13.61 13.02 -19.99
CA VAL A 386 12.50 12.13 -19.63
C VAL A 386 11.15 12.72 -20.06
N GLY A 387 10.91 14.02 -19.82
CA GLY A 387 9.68 14.70 -20.26
C GLY A 387 9.45 14.71 -21.78
N LYS A 388 10.45 14.38 -22.59
CA LYS A 388 10.36 14.37 -24.07
C LYS A 388 10.25 12.98 -24.68
N LEU A 389 10.29 11.93 -23.87
CA LEU A 389 10.32 10.57 -24.37
C LEU A 389 9.02 10.18 -25.05
N THR A 390 9.17 9.49 -26.17
CA THR A 390 8.06 8.87 -26.88
C THR A 390 8.29 7.38 -27.04
N ALA A 391 7.24 6.66 -27.42
CA ALA A 391 7.33 5.24 -27.71
C ALA A 391 6.36 4.87 -28.83
N VAL A 392 6.79 4.02 -29.76
CA VAL A 392 5.85 3.39 -30.69
C VAL A 392 5.18 2.23 -29.98
N ASN A 393 3.88 2.35 -29.77
CA ASN A 393 3.05 1.34 -29.14
C ASN A 393 2.97 0.09 -30.04
N PRO A 394 3.47 -1.08 -29.59
CA PRO A 394 3.47 -2.28 -30.42
C PRO A 394 2.06 -2.83 -30.69
N MET A 395 1.06 -2.46 -29.88
CA MET A 395 -0.33 -2.87 -30.09
C MET A 395 -1.06 -1.95 -31.07
N THR A 396 -1.08 -0.65 -30.78
CA THR A 396 -1.88 0.34 -31.53
C THR A 396 -1.16 0.92 -32.75
N LYS A 397 0.18 0.81 -32.78
CA LYS A 397 1.09 1.43 -33.77
C LYS A 397 1.16 2.95 -33.71
N ASN A 398 0.52 3.58 -32.72
CA ASN A 398 0.64 5.01 -32.48
C ASN A 398 1.97 5.32 -31.77
N THR A 399 2.38 6.59 -31.84
CA THR A 399 3.47 7.11 -31.01
C THR A 399 2.87 7.75 -29.77
N ASP A 400 3.12 7.16 -28.61
CA ASP A 400 2.64 7.63 -27.32
C ASP A 400 3.68 8.57 -26.70
N THR A 401 3.22 9.57 -25.95
CA THR A 401 4.06 10.32 -25.01
C THR A 401 4.10 9.55 -23.70
N LEU A 402 5.31 9.20 -23.25
CA LEU A 402 5.49 8.33 -22.08
C LEU A 402 5.28 9.07 -20.77
N THR A 403 5.74 10.30 -20.64
CA THR A 403 5.67 11.04 -19.37
C THR A 403 4.31 11.71 -19.22
N LYS A 404 3.58 11.39 -18.13
CA LYS A 404 2.37 12.13 -17.73
C LYS A 404 2.69 13.15 -16.65
N TYR A 405 3.47 12.74 -15.65
CA TYR A 405 3.93 13.62 -14.58
C TYR A 405 5.37 13.35 -14.17
N LEU A 406 6.01 14.36 -13.58
CA LEU A 406 7.33 14.26 -12.97
C LEU A 406 7.30 14.91 -11.58
N ALA A 407 8.00 14.30 -10.62
CA ALA A 407 8.16 14.81 -9.26
C ALA A 407 9.63 14.70 -8.82
N ASP A 408 10.29 15.83 -8.57
CA ASP A 408 11.59 15.85 -7.88
C ASP A 408 11.40 15.80 -6.34
N PRO A 409 12.47 15.80 -5.52
CA PRO A 409 12.37 15.69 -4.06
C PRO A 409 11.55 16.79 -3.37
N VAL A 410 11.25 17.92 -4.01
CA VAL A 410 10.33 18.92 -3.45
C VAL A 410 8.89 18.44 -3.56
N GLU A 411 8.48 17.99 -4.74
CA GLU A 411 7.12 17.49 -4.95
C GLU A 411 6.90 16.15 -4.24
N MET A 412 7.87 15.24 -4.30
CA MET A 412 7.81 13.97 -3.57
C MET A 412 7.64 14.17 -2.06
N LYS A 413 8.22 15.24 -1.48
CA LYS A 413 7.96 15.59 -0.08
C LYS A 413 6.50 15.97 0.16
N LEU A 414 5.93 16.77 -0.73
CA LEU A 414 4.52 17.19 -0.61
C LEU A 414 3.59 15.97 -0.72
N LEU A 415 3.91 15.02 -1.59
CA LEU A 415 3.17 13.79 -1.81
C LEU A 415 3.48 12.67 -0.81
N HIS A 416 4.18 12.94 0.29
CA HIS A 416 4.49 11.96 1.34
C HIS A 416 5.39 10.78 0.90
N MET A 417 6.24 10.99 -0.11
CA MET A 417 7.12 9.98 -0.71
C MET A 417 8.57 10.06 -0.22
N ILE A 418 8.87 10.79 0.87
CA ILE A 418 10.24 10.96 1.40
C ILE A 418 10.29 10.52 2.86
N THR A 419 10.99 9.42 3.12
CA THR A 419 11.18 8.90 4.48
C THR A 419 12.18 9.71 5.30
N ALA A 420 12.28 9.39 6.59
CA ALA A 420 13.32 9.92 7.47
C ALA A 420 14.77 9.54 7.06
N ASP A 421 14.97 8.52 6.22
CA ASP A 421 16.28 8.21 5.65
C ASP A 421 16.46 8.88 4.28
N PRO A 422 17.33 9.91 4.17
CA PRO A 422 17.59 10.57 2.89
C PRO A 422 18.20 9.64 1.84
N ALA A 423 18.85 8.54 2.23
CA ALA A 423 19.41 7.59 1.27
C ALA A 423 18.34 6.89 0.42
N ARG A 424 17.10 6.77 0.93
CA ARG A 424 15.96 6.16 0.22
C ARG A 424 15.32 7.09 -0.81
N THR A 425 15.63 8.38 -0.78
CA THR A 425 15.02 9.39 -1.64
C THR A 425 15.53 9.22 -3.08
N PRO A 426 14.67 8.94 -4.07
CA PRO A 426 15.10 8.89 -5.47
C PRO A 426 15.51 10.28 -5.96
N THR A 427 16.25 10.33 -7.07
CA THR A 427 16.62 11.59 -7.71
C THR A 427 15.37 12.34 -8.19
N PHE A 428 14.43 11.61 -8.81
CA PHE A 428 13.07 12.06 -9.12
C PHE A 428 12.22 10.83 -9.47
N THR A 429 10.90 11.02 -9.55
CA THR A 429 9.93 10.01 -9.99
C THR A 429 9.26 10.46 -11.27
N MET A 430 9.08 9.53 -12.20
CA MET A 430 8.25 9.70 -13.38
C MET A 430 6.96 8.92 -13.17
N PHE A 431 5.81 9.52 -13.49
CA PHE A 431 4.54 8.83 -13.62
C PHE A 431 4.25 8.71 -15.12
N ALA A 432 4.26 7.48 -15.63
CA ALA A 432 4.24 7.22 -17.06
C ALA A 432 2.81 7.11 -17.61
N ASP A 433 2.70 6.87 -18.90
CA ASP A 433 1.47 6.36 -19.48
C ASP A 433 1.20 4.97 -18.87
N PRO A 434 0.00 4.73 -18.30
CA PRO A 434 -0.26 3.55 -17.49
C PRO A 434 -0.22 2.25 -18.30
N ASN A 435 -0.15 2.30 -19.63
CA ASN A 435 0.11 1.12 -20.47
C ASN A 435 1.54 0.58 -20.34
N TYR A 436 2.48 1.36 -19.80
CA TYR A 436 3.91 1.06 -19.82
C TYR A 436 4.43 0.65 -18.45
N PHE A 437 5.28 -0.38 -18.44
CA PHE A 437 6.11 -0.75 -17.30
C PHE A 437 7.58 -0.46 -17.65
N LEU A 438 8.20 0.48 -16.96
CA LEU A 438 9.49 1.04 -17.34
C LEU A 438 10.64 0.48 -16.50
N PHE A 439 11.68 -0.01 -17.17
CA PHE A 439 12.90 -0.54 -16.55
C PHE A 439 14.16 0.12 -17.14
N ALA A 440 15.31 -0.07 -16.49
CA ALA A 440 16.61 0.39 -17.00
C ALA A 440 17.46 -0.80 -17.50
N GLY A 441 17.69 -0.87 -18.81
CA GLY A 441 18.48 -1.91 -19.46
C GLY A 441 19.66 -1.35 -20.27
N ALA A 442 19.90 -1.92 -21.45
CA ALA A 442 20.98 -1.46 -22.34
C ALA A 442 20.72 -0.03 -22.85
N THR A 443 21.77 0.79 -22.96
CA THR A 443 21.72 2.19 -23.43
C THR A 443 21.61 2.31 -24.96
N ASN A 444 20.74 1.50 -25.57
CA ASN A 444 20.41 1.56 -26.99
C ASN A 444 19.10 0.81 -27.26
N CYS A 445 18.52 1.03 -28.45
CA CYS A 445 17.36 0.29 -28.95
C CYS A 445 17.74 -0.67 -30.09
N THR A 446 18.90 -1.33 -30.01
CA THR A 446 19.28 -2.36 -31.01
C THR A 446 18.33 -3.57 -30.92
N SER A 447 17.93 -3.91 -29.68
CA SER A 447 16.67 -4.64 -29.45
C SER A 447 15.56 -3.61 -29.27
N PRO A 448 14.30 -3.91 -29.67
CA PRO A 448 13.19 -2.97 -29.49
C PRO A 448 13.13 -2.48 -28.04
N CYS A 449 13.15 -1.16 -27.86
CA CYS A 449 13.05 -0.57 -26.53
C CYS A 449 11.66 -0.73 -25.92
N VAL A 450 10.65 -1.05 -26.73
CA VAL A 450 9.29 -1.32 -26.27
C VAL A 450 8.85 -2.67 -26.80
N THR A 451 8.40 -3.53 -25.90
CA THR A 451 7.88 -4.86 -26.21
C THR A 451 6.64 -5.14 -25.38
N GLN A 452 5.64 -5.79 -25.97
CA GLN A 452 4.50 -6.30 -25.23
C GLN A 452 4.91 -7.53 -24.39
N GLN A 453 4.47 -7.60 -23.13
CA GLN A 453 4.65 -8.78 -22.26
C GLN A 453 3.30 -9.40 -21.89
N PRO A 454 2.83 -10.42 -22.64
CA PRO A 454 1.52 -11.02 -22.40
C PRO A 454 1.33 -11.73 -21.05
N GLY A 455 2.40 -11.91 -20.27
CA GLY A 455 2.35 -12.53 -18.94
C GLY A 455 1.76 -11.62 -17.87
N PHE A 456 1.88 -10.30 -18.03
CA PHE A 456 1.44 -9.27 -17.08
C PHE A 456 0.53 -8.32 -17.85
N ALA A 457 -0.74 -8.17 -17.48
CA ALA A 457 -1.68 -7.34 -18.25
C ALA A 457 -2.37 -6.25 -17.44
N TRP A 458 -1.95 -6.09 -16.18
CA TRP A 458 -2.54 -5.20 -15.20
C TRP A 458 -1.41 -4.41 -14.57
N ASN A 459 -1.32 -3.14 -14.96
CA ASN A 459 -0.33 -2.23 -14.42
C ASN A 459 -0.94 -1.47 -13.25
N HIS A 460 -0.20 -1.39 -12.17
CA HIS A 460 -0.49 -0.52 -11.03
C HIS A 460 0.69 0.43 -10.81
N GLY A 461 0.64 1.29 -9.79
CA GLY A 461 1.72 2.22 -9.48
C GLY A 461 1.64 3.64 -10.05
N ASP A 462 0.68 3.96 -10.92
CA ASP A 462 0.58 5.30 -11.51
C ASP A 462 -0.33 6.25 -10.69
N VAL A 463 -0.53 7.50 -11.12
CA VAL A 463 -1.53 8.47 -10.61
C VAL A 463 -2.90 8.29 -11.29
N SER A 464 -2.97 7.41 -12.29
CA SER A 464 -4.17 7.21 -13.09
C SER A 464 -5.39 6.82 -12.23
N PRO A 465 -6.59 7.37 -12.49
CA PRO A 465 -7.75 7.16 -11.62
C PRO A 465 -8.21 5.70 -11.50
N ASP A 466 -8.02 4.88 -12.52
CA ASP A 466 -8.34 3.45 -12.49
C ASP A 466 -7.38 2.62 -11.62
N ILE A 467 -6.24 3.20 -11.26
CA ILE A 467 -5.28 2.64 -10.29
C ILE A 467 -5.56 3.19 -8.88
N ASN A 468 -5.72 4.52 -8.73
CA ASN A 468 -5.80 5.14 -7.39
C ASN A 468 -7.21 5.29 -6.83
N THR A 469 -8.26 5.06 -7.63
CA THR A 469 -9.64 5.09 -7.14
C THR A 469 -10.10 3.68 -6.85
N THR A 470 -10.32 3.40 -5.57
CA THR A 470 -10.72 2.10 -5.03
C THR A 470 -12.07 2.25 -4.30
N TRP A 471 -12.37 1.32 -3.40
CA TRP A 471 -13.61 1.28 -2.64
C TRP A 471 -13.35 0.83 -1.20
N LEU A 472 -14.14 1.35 -0.26
CA LEU A 472 -14.11 0.94 1.16
C LEU A 472 -15.48 0.45 1.58
N GLY A 473 -15.59 -0.84 1.92
CA GLY A 473 -16.76 -1.45 2.51
C GLY A 473 -16.66 -1.52 4.03
N MET A 474 -17.64 -0.98 4.75
CA MET A 474 -17.72 -1.07 6.21
C MET A 474 -19.09 -1.63 6.62
N VAL A 475 -19.07 -2.64 7.49
CA VAL A 475 -20.29 -3.26 8.04
C VAL A 475 -20.08 -3.54 9.52
N GLY A 476 -20.97 -3.06 10.38
CA GLY A 476 -20.91 -3.40 11.79
C GLY A 476 -21.66 -2.43 12.69
N PRO A 477 -21.65 -2.67 14.01
CA PRO A 477 -22.22 -1.75 14.97
C PRO A 477 -21.60 -0.36 14.83
N GLY A 478 -22.45 0.64 14.63
CA GLY A 478 -22.05 2.04 14.59
C GLY A 478 -21.91 2.61 13.18
N VAL A 479 -21.78 1.76 12.15
CA VAL A 479 -21.72 2.15 10.74
C VAL A 479 -23.12 2.37 10.18
N ASP A 480 -23.32 3.44 9.39
CA ASP A 480 -24.60 3.70 8.73
C ASP A 480 -24.90 2.67 7.63
N GLN A 481 -26.19 2.36 7.45
CA GLN A 481 -26.68 1.40 6.46
C GLN A 481 -27.21 2.12 5.22
N THR A 482 -26.34 2.91 4.59
CA THR A 482 -26.69 3.76 3.44
C THR A 482 -26.56 3.07 2.09
N GLY A 483 -25.98 1.86 2.05
CA GLY A 483 -25.73 1.16 0.80
C GLY A 483 -24.48 1.70 0.11
N VAL A 484 -24.59 2.12 -1.15
CA VAL A 484 -23.48 2.74 -1.87
C VAL A 484 -23.47 4.24 -1.62
N ASP A 485 -22.35 4.76 -1.13
CA ASP A 485 -22.04 6.18 -1.12
C ASP A 485 -20.96 6.50 -2.16
N SER A 486 -21.25 7.47 -3.02
CA SER A 486 -20.33 7.98 -4.05
C SER A 486 -19.93 9.43 -3.80
N ALA A 487 -20.39 10.04 -2.71
CA ALA A 487 -20.16 11.44 -2.38
C ALA A 487 -18.99 11.60 -1.40
N THR A 488 -18.88 10.75 -0.38
CA THR A 488 -17.80 10.85 0.60
C THR A 488 -16.47 10.54 -0.05
N TRP A 489 -15.57 11.54 -0.05
CA TRP A 489 -14.19 11.39 -0.45
C TRP A 489 -13.37 10.93 0.75
N SER A 490 -12.65 9.82 0.59
CA SER A 490 -11.75 9.27 1.59
C SER A 490 -10.53 8.64 0.93
N ASP A 491 -9.49 8.37 1.73
CA ASP A 491 -8.35 7.55 1.31
C ASP A 491 -7.93 6.55 2.40
N HIS A 492 -6.96 5.69 2.08
CA HIS A 492 -6.51 4.60 2.93
C HIS A 492 -6.17 5.01 4.36
N THR A 493 -5.66 6.22 4.58
CA THR A 493 -5.32 6.66 5.94
C THR A 493 -6.55 6.78 6.85
N ASP A 494 -7.73 7.03 6.27
CA ASP A 494 -8.99 7.22 7.02
C ASP A 494 -9.53 5.90 7.61
N ILE A 495 -9.08 4.74 7.09
CA ILE A 495 -9.54 3.42 7.53
C ILE A 495 -9.21 3.21 9.01
N ARG A 496 -7.95 3.40 9.40
CA ARG A 496 -7.49 3.14 10.77
C ARG A 496 -8.19 4.03 11.79
N SER A 497 -8.24 5.34 11.55
CA SER A 497 -8.89 6.30 12.44
C SER A 497 -10.37 5.96 12.64
N THR A 498 -11.06 5.59 11.56
CA THR A 498 -12.47 5.17 11.61
C THR A 498 -12.66 3.88 12.41
N MET A 499 -11.83 2.86 12.17
CA MET A 499 -11.88 1.58 12.88
C MET A 499 -11.64 1.77 14.38
N LEU A 500 -10.58 2.47 14.77
CA LEU A 500 -10.23 2.65 16.19
C LEU A 500 -11.29 3.46 16.92
N MET A 501 -11.86 4.49 16.29
CA MET A 501 -12.95 5.26 16.87
C MET A 501 -14.21 4.39 17.13
N LEU A 502 -14.59 3.54 16.17
CA LEU A 502 -15.71 2.59 16.35
C LEU A 502 -15.45 1.56 17.46
N LEU A 503 -14.19 1.15 17.63
CA LEU A 503 -13.78 0.21 18.67
C LEU A 503 -13.53 0.86 20.04
N GLY A 504 -13.58 2.19 20.12
CA GLY A 504 -13.23 2.94 21.33
C GLY A 504 -11.75 2.83 21.72
N LEU A 505 -10.89 2.58 20.73
CA LEU A 505 -9.44 2.49 20.84
C LEU A 505 -8.78 3.71 20.23
N LYS A 506 -7.45 3.81 20.38
CA LYS A 506 -6.63 4.83 19.75
C LYS A 506 -5.18 4.37 19.66
N ASP A 507 -4.43 5.02 18.79
CA ASP A 507 -2.97 4.97 18.80
C ASP A 507 -2.35 6.00 19.75
N ASP A 508 -1.05 5.82 19.97
CA ASP A 508 -0.19 6.77 20.70
C ASP A 508 0.53 7.76 19.77
N TYR A 509 0.16 7.77 18.49
CA TYR A 509 0.64 8.72 17.49
C TYR A 509 -0.56 9.38 16.77
N SER A 510 -0.29 10.51 16.13
CA SER A 510 -1.27 11.22 15.32
C SER A 510 -1.32 10.61 13.92
N HIS A 511 -2.50 10.49 13.32
CA HIS A 511 -2.70 9.94 11.98
C HIS A 511 -2.54 11.01 10.89
N ASP A 512 -2.47 10.61 9.62
CA ASP A 512 -2.71 11.47 8.45
C ASP A 512 -4.15 11.29 7.90
N GLY A 513 -4.87 10.32 8.48
CA GLY A 513 -6.28 10.05 8.22
C GLY A 513 -7.20 10.63 9.28
N ARG A 514 -8.46 10.80 8.92
CA ARG A 514 -9.53 11.28 9.81
C ARG A 514 -10.64 10.24 9.89
N ALA A 515 -11.41 10.25 10.97
CA ALA A 515 -12.56 9.37 11.10
C ALA A 515 -13.69 9.80 10.13
N LEU A 516 -14.27 8.83 9.42
CA LEU A 516 -15.37 9.04 8.46
C LEU A 516 -16.72 9.14 9.18
N VAL A 517 -16.86 10.16 10.04
CA VAL A 517 -18.01 10.31 10.95
C VAL A 517 -19.34 10.56 10.23
N GLU A 518 -19.31 11.02 8.98
CA GLU A 518 -20.50 11.20 8.12
C GLU A 518 -21.16 9.89 7.69
N ASP A 519 -20.42 8.79 7.71
CA ASP A 519 -20.92 7.42 7.52
C ASP A 519 -21.17 6.71 8.86
N LEU A 520 -21.06 7.50 9.94
CA LEU A 520 -21.25 7.24 11.35
C LEU A 520 -22.71 7.32 11.84
N THR A 521 -23.31 6.24 12.32
CA THR A 521 -24.56 6.38 13.10
C THR A 521 -24.35 7.33 14.28
N GLY A 522 -25.31 8.21 14.54
CA GLY A 522 -25.13 9.31 15.50
C GLY A 522 -24.82 8.88 16.96
N TRP A 523 -25.11 7.64 17.36
CA TRP A 523 -24.72 7.13 18.69
C TRP A 523 -23.25 6.71 18.77
N ALA A 524 -22.67 6.26 17.65
CA ALA A 524 -21.27 5.84 17.55
C ALA A 524 -20.32 7.05 17.47
N GLN A 525 -20.81 8.20 17.04
CA GLN A 525 -20.02 9.43 17.03
C GLN A 525 -19.70 9.92 18.47
N PRO A 526 -18.45 10.26 18.80
CA PRO A 526 -18.08 10.85 20.08
C PRO A 526 -18.85 12.15 20.38
N PRO A 527 -19.19 12.45 21.66
CA PRO A 527 -19.88 13.70 22.01
C PRO A 527 -19.14 14.98 21.59
N ALA A 528 -17.81 14.95 21.53
CA ALA A 528 -17.00 16.09 21.10
C ALA A 528 -17.11 16.32 19.60
N VAL A 529 -17.06 15.27 18.77
CA VAL A 529 -17.37 15.34 17.32
C VAL A 529 -18.73 16.00 17.09
N LYS A 530 -19.78 15.53 17.76
CA LYS A 530 -21.14 16.10 17.64
C LYS A 530 -21.26 17.57 18.05
N LYS A 531 -20.41 18.05 18.96
CA LYS A 531 -20.34 19.46 19.39
C LYS A 531 -19.54 20.33 18.44
N SER A 532 -18.66 19.74 17.64
CA SER A 532 -17.88 20.40 16.60
C SER A 532 -18.69 20.53 15.30
N GLY A 533 -19.60 21.51 15.24
CA GLY A 533 -20.57 21.64 14.13
C GLY A 533 -19.99 21.80 12.71
N SER A 534 -18.69 22.12 12.58
CA SER A 534 -17.95 22.20 11.31
C SER A 534 -16.98 21.02 11.10
N PHE A 535 -17.13 19.91 11.83
CA PHE A 535 -16.20 18.78 11.79
C PHE A 535 -16.00 18.22 10.38
N VAL A 536 -17.08 17.79 9.72
CA VAL A 536 -17.02 17.15 8.39
C VAL A 536 -16.40 18.09 7.36
N SER A 537 -16.78 19.37 7.35
CA SER A 537 -16.19 20.34 6.41
C SER A 537 -14.70 20.62 6.66
N LEU A 538 -14.26 20.56 7.92
CA LEU A 538 -12.84 20.69 8.27
C LEU A 538 -12.08 19.44 7.79
N ALA A 539 -12.62 18.26 8.06
CA ALA A 539 -12.05 16.98 7.69
C ALA A 539 -11.93 16.83 6.16
N GLN A 540 -12.97 17.23 5.41
CA GLN A 540 -12.96 17.27 3.96
C GLN A 540 -11.87 18.21 3.42
N MET A 541 -11.79 19.45 3.92
CA MET A 541 -10.73 20.38 3.49
C MET A 541 -9.33 19.86 3.84
N TYR A 542 -9.16 19.27 5.02
CA TYR A 542 -7.91 18.63 5.44
C TYR A 542 -7.46 17.59 4.42
N LYS A 543 -8.34 16.66 4.04
CA LYS A 543 -8.01 15.64 3.05
C LYS A 543 -7.69 16.22 1.67
N GLN A 544 -8.37 17.28 1.24
CA GLN A 544 -8.08 17.93 -0.04
C GLN A 544 -6.71 18.65 -0.09
N ILE A 545 -6.13 19.01 1.05
CA ILE A 545 -4.80 19.64 1.11
C ILE A 545 -3.68 18.67 1.51
N ASP A 546 -4.02 17.58 2.22
CA ASP A 546 -3.02 16.68 2.80
C ASP A 546 -2.80 15.42 1.97
N ALA A 547 -3.86 14.84 1.40
CA ALA A 547 -3.75 13.59 0.67
C ALA A 547 -2.96 13.69 -0.63
N CYS A 548 -2.23 12.62 -0.96
CA CYS A 548 -1.42 12.50 -2.19
C CYS A 548 -2.24 12.80 -3.45
N VAL A 549 -3.45 12.24 -3.55
CA VAL A 549 -4.39 12.47 -4.66
C VAL A 549 -5.52 13.45 -4.31
N GLY A 550 -5.35 14.23 -3.23
CA GLY A 550 -6.19 15.38 -2.95
C GLY A 550 -6.00 16.50 -3.99
N GLN A 551 -6.90 17.48 -4.01
CA GLN A 551 -6.82 18.61 -4.93
C GLN A 551 -5.45 19.31 -4.93
N LEU A 552 -4.83 19.49 -3.75
CA LEU A 552 -3.52 20.13 -3.67
C LEU A 552 -2.44 19.28 -4.33
N GLY A 553 -2.35 17.99 -3.98
CA GLY A 553 -1.32 17.08 -4.50
C GLY A 553 -1.39 16.93 -6.03
N LEU A 554 -2.58 16.78 -6.60
CA LEU A 554 -2.74 16.71 -8.07
C LEU A 554 -2.37 18.04 -8.76
N ALA A 555 -2.72 19.17 -8.14
CA ALA A 555 -2.40 20.48 -8.70
C ALA A 555 -0.90 20.78 -8.63
N THR A 556 -0.23 20.44 -7.52
CA THR A 556 1.21 20.65 -7.36
C THR A 556 2.02 19.69 -8.23
N LEU A 557 1.56 18.45 -8.44
CA LEU A 557 2.20 17.51 -9.34
C LEU A 557 2.20 18.01 -10.79
N ALA A 558 1.11 18.64 -11.24
CA ALA A 558 1.07 19.31 -12.54
C ALA A 558 2.07 20.48 -12.64
N VAL A 559 2.23 21.26 -11.56
CA VAL A 559 3.24 22.33 -11.50
C VAL A 559 4.65 21.76 -11.50
N SER A 560 4.93 20.71 -10.73
CA SER A 560 6.25 20.07 -10.67
C SER A 560 6.63 19.52 -12.04
N THR A 561 5.69 18.89 -12.73
CA THR A 561 5.90 18.43 -14.13
C THR A 561 6.33 19.57 -15.03
N LYS A 562 5.58 20.69 -15.02
CA LYS A 562 5.94 21.91 -15.77
C LYS A 562 7.31 22.47 -15.37
N ALA A 563 7.66 22.42 -14.08
CA ALA A 563 8.96 22.87 -13.59
C ALA A 563 10.09 21.98 -14.13
N LEU A 564 9.95 20.66 -14.02
CA LEU A 564 10.97 19.69 -14.39
C LEU A 564 11.22 19.67 -15.90
N GLU A 565 10.18 19.84 -16.71
CA GLU A 565 10.28 19.93 -18.18
C GLU A 565 10.84 21.27 -18.68
N SER A 566 10.80 22.31 -17.86
CA SER A 566 11.19 23.66 -18.26
C SER A 566 12.71 23.88 -18.37
N GLY A 567 13.08 25.00 -18.99
CA GLY A 567 14.44 25.50 -19.00
C GLY A 567 15.34 24.89 -20.07
N SER A 568 16.63 25.18 -19.96
CA SER A 568 17.69 24.80 -20.88
C SER A 568 19.03 24.75 -20.15
N SER A 569 20.12 24.43 -20.86
CA SER A 569 21.48 24.50 -20.30
C SER A 569 21.94 25.93 -19.96
N SER A 570 21.26 26.96 -20.45
CA SER A 570 21.61 28.37 -20.23
C SER A 570 20.62 29.14 -19.35
N ASP A 571 19.43 28.60 -19.10
CA ASP A 571 18.38 29.24 -18.29
C ASP A 571 17.48 28.18 -17.67
N ASP A 572 17.49 28.08 -16.35
CA ASP A 572 16.66 27.18 -15.54
C ASP A 572 15.85 27.98 -14.49
N SER A 573 15.59 29.26 -14.78
CA SER A 573 14.87 30.17 -13.89
C SER A 573 13.42 29.74 -13.63
N THR A 574 12.75 29.15 -14.62
CA THR A 574 11.37 28.64 -14.48
C THR A 574 11.31 27.51 -13.46
N TYR A 575 12.17 26.49 -13.61
CA TYR A 575 12.33 25.42 -12.62
C TYR A 575 12.58 25.99 -11.23
N THR A 576 13.60 26.84 -11.09
CA THR A 576 13.97 27.43 -9.80
C THR A 576 12.81 28.18 -9.15
N ASN A 577 12.05 28.96 -9.93
CA ASN A 577 10.93 29.74 -9.42
C ASN A 577 9.77 28.85 -8.95
N LEU A 578 9.35 27.88 -9.77
CA LEU A 578 8.24 26.99 -9.45
C LEU A 578 8.58 26.08 -8.26
N GLU A 579 9.78 25.54 -8.21
CA GLU A 579 10.25 24.69 -7.12
C GLU A 579 10.35 25.42 -5.78
N ASN A 580 10.76 26.69 -5.80
CA ASN A 580 10.74 27.53 -4.60
C ASN A 580 9.31 27.82 -4.13
N GLN A 581 8.37 28.00 -5.06
CA GLN A 581 6.95 28.16 -4.73
C GLN A 581 6.38 26.85 -4.14
N LEU A 582 6.66 25.69 -4.74
CA LEU A 582 6.26 24.38 -4.22
C LEU A 582 6.83 24.10 -2.82
N THR A 583 8.09 24.47 -2.56
CA THR A 583 8.67 24.39 -1.21
C THR A 583 7.89 25.24 -0.20
N SER A 584 7.47 26.45 -0.59
CA SER A 584 6.65 27.32 0.25
C SER A 584 5.24 26.76 0.47
N ILE A 585 4.63 26.19 -0.57
CA ILE A 585 3.32 25.52 -0.50
C ILE A 585 3.38 24.33 0.46
N SER A 586 4.36 23.44 0.31
CA SER A 586 4.57 22.31 1.22
C SER A 586 4.70 22.77 2.67
N THR A 587 5.49 23.82 2.95
CA THR A 587 5.63 24.36 4.32
C THR A 587 4.30 24.90 4.87
N GLN A 588 3.51 25.59 4.03
CA GLN A 588 2.20 26.12 4.43
C GLN A 588 1.19 24.99 4.65
N ARG A 589 1.19 23.98 3.77
CA ARG A 589 0.38 22.77 3.87
C ARG A 589 0.67 22.08 5.19
N ASP A 590 1.92 21.72 5.48
CA ASP A 590 2.30 20.97 6.68
C ASP A 590 1.85 21.68 7.97
N ALA A 591 2.05 23.00 8.04
CA ALA A 591 1.64 23.81 9.19
C ALA A 591 0.11 23.90 9.36
N LEU A 592 -0.63 23.91 8.25
CA LEU A 592 -2.09 23.98 8.25
C LEU A 592 -2.71 22.61 8.56
N ALA A 593 -2.23 21.56 7.88
CA ALA A 593 -2.60 20.17 8.08
C ALA A 593 -2.42 19.76 9.55
N ALA A 594 -1.27 20.07 10.15
CA ALA A 594 -1.00 19.81 11.58
C ALA A 594 -2.02 20.47 12.53
N GLN A 595 -2.51 21.68 12.21
CA GLN A 595 -3.55 22.33 13.01
C GLN A 595 -4.92 21.68 12.80
N MET A 596 -5.25 21.30 11.57
CA MET A 596 -6.53 20.66 11.25
C MET A 596 -6.63 19.29 11.92
N ILE A 597 -5.65 18.41 11.71
CA ILE A 597 -5.65 17.06 12.26
C ILE A 597 -5.66 17.06 13.79
N ALA A 598 -4.92 17.97 14.42
CA ALA A 598 -4.94 18.12 15.86
C ALA A 598 -6.33 18.49 16.40
N LEU A 599 -7.16 19.25 15.68
CA LEU A 599 -8.54 19.52 16.09
C LEU A 599 -9.44 18.30 15.88
N LEU A 600 -9.27 17.59 14.77
CA LEU A 600 -10.05 16.39 14.43
C LEU A 600 -9.81 15.29 15.45
N GLU A 601 -8.56 14.88 15.67
CA GLU A 601 -8.21 13.80 16.61
C GLU A 601 -8.55 14.15 18.06
N ASN A 602 -8.47 15.43 18.43
CA ASN A 602 -8.89 15.86 19.76
C ASN A 602 -10.40 15.66 19.99
N ALA A 603 -11.22 15.85 18.96
CA ALA A 603 -12.64 15.59 19.03
C ALA A 603 -12.97 14.10 18.94
N GLU A 604 -12.24 13.35 18.10
CA GLU A 604 -12.40 11.90 17.89
C GLU A 604 -11.99 11.10 19.13
N PHE A 605 -10.78 11.33 19.65
CA PHE A 605 -10.13 10.44 20.64
C PHE A 605 -9.95 11.07 22.03
N ASN A 606 -9.91 12.41 22.14
CA ASN A 606 -9.58 13.09 23.41
C ASN A 606 -10.77 13.84 24.06
N GLY A 607 -11.96 13.74 23.47
CA GLY A 607 -13.18 14.33 24.01
C GLY A 607 -13.19 15.86 24.06
N GLN A 608 -12.33 16.52 23.26
CA GLN A 608 -12.20 17.98 23.21
C GLN A 608 -12.88 18.53 21.93
N PRO A 609 -14.02 19.23 22.05
CA PRO A 609 -14.65 19.85 20.89
C PRO A 609 -13.92 21.15 20.49
N PHE A 610 -14.18 21.61 19.27
CA PHE A 610 -13.68 22.89 18.76
C PHE A 610 -14.82 23.78 18.24
N SER A 611 -14.54 25.08 18.12
CA SER A 611 -15.55 26.05 17.67
C SER A 611 -15.66 26.09 16.14
N ASN A 612 -16.87 26.40 15.64
CA ASN A 612 -17.09 26.65 14.21
C ASN A 612 -16.25 27.82 13.68
N GLN A 613 -15.90 28.79 14.53
CA GLN A 613 -15.04 29.90 14.13
C GLN A 613 -13.62 29.43 13.81
N GLN A 614 -13.02 28.61 14.68
CA GLN A 614 -11.68 28.04 14.45
C GLN A 614 -11.68 27.19 13.17
N ALA A 615 -12.66 26.30 13.02
CA ALA A 615 -12.78 25.45 11.84
C ALA A 615 -12.91 26.27 10.54
N ARG A 616 -13.79 27.29 10.52
CA ARG A 616 -13.95 28.16 9.33
C ARG A 616 -12.69 28.93 8.97
N GLN A 617 -11.88 29.34 9.95
CA GLN A 617 -10.60 30.00 9.69
C GLN A 617 -9.63 29.06 8.98
N LEU A 618 -9.47 27.84 9.49
CA LEU A 618 -8.60 26.83 8.87
C LEU A 618 -9.12 26.41 7.48
N ILE A 619 -10.43 26.20 7.33
CA ILE A 619 -11.04 25.89 6.03
C ILE A 619 -10.76 27.01 5.01
N SER A 620 -10.90 28.26 5.41
CA SER A 620 -10.61 29.41 4.54
C SER A 620 -9.12 29.48 4.17
N GLN A 621 -8.21 29.10 5.07
CA GLN A 621 -6.78 29.03 4.78
C GLN A 621 -6.48 27.89 3.80
N GLY A 622 -7.12 26.72 3.96
CA GLY A 622 -6.99 25.60 3.03
C GLY A 622 -7.46 25.97 1.62
N GLN A 623 -8.62 26.62 1.52
CA GLN A 623 -9.11 27.12 0.23
C GLN A 623 -8.16 28.16 -0.39
N ALA A 624 -7.58 29.05 0.42
CA ALA A 624 -6.61 30.02 -0.07
C ALA A 624 -5.33 29.35 -0.59
N LEU A 625 -4.84 28.31 0.09
CA LEU A 625 -3.70 27.51 -0.35
C LEU A 625 -3.98 26.83 -1.70
N LEU A 626 -5.13 26.14 -1.84
CA LEU A 626 -5.56 25.54 -3.10
C LEU A 626 -5.63 26.56 -4.24
N ASN A 627 -6.25 27.72 -3.97
CA ASN A 627 -6.35 28.79 -4.95
C ASN A 627 -4.97 29.34 -5.37
N SER A 628 -3.98 29.34 -4.47
CA SER A 628 -2.62 29.81 -4.80
C SER A 628 -1.93 28.92 -5.84
N VAL A 629 -2.11 27.59 -5.75
CA VAL A 629 -1.52 26.63 -6.71
C VAL A 629 -2.21 26.68 -8.06
N ASN A 630 -3.54 26.82 -8.07
CA ASN A 630 -4.32 26.95 -9.32
C ASN A 630 -3.94 28.18 -10.16
N THR A 631 -3.19 29.15 -9.61
CA THR A 631 -2.64 30.29 -10.36
C THR A 631 -1.23 30.04 -10.92
N MET A 632 -0.58 28.93 -10.56
CA MET A 632 0.76 28.52 -10.99
C MET A 632 0.73 27.57 -12.19
N THR A 633 -0.33 26.75 -12.28
CA THR A 633 -0.67 25.93 -13.46
C THR A 633 -0.95 26.82 -14.66
#